data_AF-A0A8X7NAV6-F1
#
_entry.id   AF-A0A8X7NAV6-F1
#
_cell.length_a   1.000
_cell.length_b   1.000
_cell.length_c   1.000
_cell.angle_alpha   90.00
_cell.angle_beta   90.00
_cell.angle_gamma   90.00
#
_symmetry.space_group_name_H-M   'P 1'
#
loop_
_entity.id
_entity.type
_entity.pdbx_description
1 polymer ?
#
loop_
_entity_poly.entity_id
_entity_poly.type
_entity_poly.pdbx_seq_one_letter_code
_entity_poly.pdbx_strand_id
1 'polypeptide(L)'
;MHPREKVYLPSKEFPEINFYGLLVGPRGSNLRRIERETGAKISIRGRGSVKEGQDPGGDEVEEEMSCVVTAEDEAKVDLCVRLINEIIATATSTPEQSNDHNRN
;
A
#
# COMPACT_ATOMS: atom_id res chain seq x y z
N MET A 1 8.08 -18.19 14.16
CA MET A 1 6.88 -17.32 14.06
C MET A 1 7.32 -16.13 13.21
N HIS A 2 6.70 -15.88 12.06
CA HIS A 2 7.15 -14.81 11.17
C HIS A 2 6.66 -13.46 11.72
N PRO A 3 7.54 -12.48 11.94
CA PRO A 3 7.13 -11.13 12.34
C PRO A 3 6.23 -10.52 11.28
N ARG A 4 5.20 -9.80 11.74
CA ARG A 4 4.26 -9.08 10.89
C ARG A 4 3.89 -7.76 11.53
N GLU A 5 3.66 -6.76 10.69
CA GLU A 5 3.28 -5.41 11.11
C GLU A 5 2.14 -4.89 10.26
N LYS A 6 1.20 -4.16 10.88
CA LYS A 6 0.03 -3.59 10.21
C LYS A 6 0.20 -2.08 10.14
N VAL A 7 0.18 -1.54 8.93
CA VAL A 7 0.28 -0.12 8.63
C VAL A 7 -1.06 0.37 8.11
N TYR A 8 -1.62 1.40 8.72
CA TYR A 8 -2.87 2.01 8.30
C TYR A 8 -2.61 3.15 7.32
N LEU A 9 -3.38 3.22 6.23
CA LEU A 9 -3.27 4.28 5.24
C LEU A 9 -4.27 5.39 5.59
N PRO A 10 -3.87 6.68 5.55
CA PRO A 10 -4.74 7.81 5.86
C PRO A 10 -5.68 8.13 4.68
N SER A 11 -6.32 7.12 4.08
CA SER A 11 -7.28 7.29 2.99
C SER A 11 -8.55 8.03 3.42
N LYS A 12 -8.85 8.02 4.72
CA LYS A 12 -9.96 8.79 5.31
C LYS A 12 -9.66 10.29 5.37
N GLU A 13 -8.41 10.66 5.65
CA GLU A 13 -7.97 12.06 5.67
C GLU A 13 -7.70 12.59 4.26
N PHE A 14 -7.22 11.72 3.36
CA PHE A 14 -6.89 12.08 1.97
C PHE A 14 -7.63 11.17 0.97
N PRO A 15 -8.95 11.33 0.81
CA PRO A 15 -9.75 10.50 -0.11
C PRO A 15 -9.42 10.74 -1.59
N GLU A 16 -8.77 11.86 -1.92
CA GLU A 16 -8.33 12.20 -3.28
C GLU A 16 -7.04 11.47 -3.68
N ILE A 17 -6.30 10.89 -2.71
CA ILE A 17 -5.02 10.23 -2.95
C ILE A 17 -5.23 8.72 -3.06
N ASN A 18 -4.80 8.16 -4.20
CA ASN A 18 -4.83 6.72 -4.45
C ASN A 18 -3.60 6.01 -3.85
N PHE A 19 -3.55 5.85 -2.52
CA PHE A 19 -2.43 5.19 -1.84
C PHE A 19 -2.15 3.77 -2.37
N TYR A 20 -3.19 2.98 -2.66
CA TYR A 20 -3.02 1.67 -3.27
C TYR A 20 -2.33 1.72 -4.62
N GLY A 21 -2.77 2.63 -5.50
CA GLY A 21 -2.16 2.83 -6.81
C GLY A 21 -0.69 3.25 -6.72
N LEU A 22 -0.35 4.08 -5.72
CA LEU A 22 1.02 4.53 -5.47
C LEU A 22 1.92 3.41 -4.91
N LEU A 23 1.42 2.66 -3.92
CA LEU A 23 2.14 1.52 -3.32
C LEU A 23 2.34 0.38 -4.31
N VAL A 24 1.31 0.04 -5.09
CA VAL A 24 1.35 -1.03 -6.08
C VAL A 24 2.12 -0.60 -7.32
N GLY A 25 1.91 0.63 -7.76
CA GLY A 25 2.45 1.18 -9.00
C GLY A 25 1.85 0.53 -10.27
N PRO A 26 2.21 1.03 -11.46
CA PRO A 26 1.74 0.47 -12.72
C PRO A 26 2.14 -1.00 -12.82
N ARG A 27 1.15 -1.88 -13.08
CA ARG A 27 1.30 -3.34 -13.17
C ARG A 27 1.88 -4.02 -11.91
N GLY A 28 1.80 -3.40 -10.74
CA GLY A 28 2.37 -3.99 -9.52
C GLY A 28 3.90 -3.91 -9.44
N SER A 29 4.51 -3.05 -10.25
CA SER A 29 5.97 -2.93 -10.32
C SER A 29 6.57 -2.37 -9.03
N ASN A 30 5.89 -1.43 -8.38
CA ASN A 30 6.40 -0.79 -7.18
C ASN A 30 6.30 -1.74 -5.97
N LEU A 31 5.14 -2.39 -5.78
CA LEU A 31 4.97 -3.36 -4.69
C LEU A 31 5.97 -4.52 -4.80
N ARG A 32 6.17 -5.09 -6.00
CA ARG A 32 7.19 -6.13 -6.21
C ARG A 32 8.61 -5.62 -5.95
N ARG A 33 8.91 -4.37 -6.27
CA ARG A 33 10.21 -3.76 -5.98
C ARG A 33 10.44 -3.66 -4.48
N ILE A 34 9.48 -3.13 -3.73
CA ILE A 34 9.57 -3.00 -2.27
C ILE A 34 9.69 -4.38 -1.62
N GLU A 35 8.88 -5.35 -2.03
CA GLU A 35 8.98 -6.73 -1.52
C GLU A 35 10.37 -7.35 -1.80
N ARG A 36 10.94 -7.11 -2.99
CA ARG A 36 12.27 -7.62 -3.35
C ARG A 36 13.40 -6.90 -2.62
N GLU A 37 13.30 -5.60 -2.44
CA GLU A 37 14.31 -4.75 -1.81
C GLU A 37 14.38 -5.00 -0.31
N THR A 38 13.22 -5.20 0.32
CA THR A 38 13.13 -5.46 1.77
C THR A 38 13.17 -6.94 2.13
N GLY A 39 12.85 -7.83 1.18
CA GLY A 39 12.66 -9.25 1.46
C GLY A 39 11.43 -9.53 2.32
N ALA A 40 10.51 -8.56 2.44
CA ALA A 40 9.24 -8.71 3.13
C ALA A 40 8.10 -8.94 2.15
N LYS A 41 7.01 -9.54 2.62
CA LYS A 41 5.78 -9.77 1.88
C LYS A 41 4.74 -8.74 2.29
N ILE A 42 4.12 -8.07 1.33
CA ILE A 42 3.13 -7.01 1.58
C ILE A 42 1.75 -7.50 1.17
N SER A 43 0.78 -7.42 2.08
CA SER A 43 -0.62 -7.79 1.84
C SER A 43 -1.52 -6.60 2.15
N ILE A 44 -2.05 -5.96 1.11
CA ILE A 44 -2.97 -4.83 1.27
C ILE A 44 -4.40 -5.35 1.43
N ARG A 45 -5.14 -4.81 2.39
CA ARG A 45 -6.52 -5.15 2.74
C ARG A 45 -7.33 -3.86 2.94
N GLY A 46 -8.63 -3.89 2.65
CA GLY A 46 -9.58 -2.77 2.89
C GLY A 46 -10.30 -2.26 1.63
N ARG A 47 -11.23 -1.32 1.85
CA ARG A 47 -12.12 -0.73 0.82
C ARG A 47 -11.27 -0.01 -0.25
N GLY A 48 -11.26 -0.53 -1.49
CA GLY A 48 -10.48 0.02 -2.62
C GLY A 48 -9.40 -0.92 -3.20
N SER A 49 -9.12 -2.06 -2.56
CA SER A 49 -8.24 -3.11 -3.12
C SER A 49 -8.96 -4.05 -4.11
N VAL A 50 -10.29 -3.96 -4.21
CA VAL A 50 -11.11 -4.72 -5.17
C VAL A 50 -11.20 -3.96 -6.49
N LYS A 51 -10.83 -4.65 -7.57
CA LYS A 51 -11.02 -4.21 -8.96
C LYS A 51 -12.48 -3.83 -9.17
N GLU A 52 -12.74 -2.72 -9.88
CA GLU A 52 -14.09 -2.28 -10.27
C GLU A 52 -14.92 -3.47 -10.79
N GLY A 53 -16.00 -3.83 -10.08
CA GLY A 53 -16.95 -4.87 -10.48
C GLY A 53 -17.29 -5.95 -9.44
N GLN A 54 -16.67 -5.96 -8.26
CA GLN A 54 -17.04 -6.90 -7.18
C GLN A 54 -17.83 -6.16 -6.10
N ASP A 55 -19.12 -6.48 -6.00
CA ASP A 55 -20.04 -5.96 -4.98
C ASP A 55 -19.48 -6.26 -3.58
N PRO A 56 -19.11 -5.23 -2.78
CA PRO A 56 -18.63 -5.44 -1.43
C PRO A 56 -19.85 -5.70 -0.56
N GLY A 57 -20.21 -6.97 -0.39
CA GLY A 57 -21.34 -7.37 0.44
C GLY A 57 -21.21 -6.79 1.85
N GLY A 58 -22.08 -5.83 2.17
CA GLY A 58 -22.61 -5.47 3.49
C GLY A 58 -21.68 -4.96 4.60
N ASP A 59 -20.52 -5.59 4.82
CA ASP A 59 -19.73 -5.43 6.05
C ASP A 59 -18.25 -5.07 5.78
N GLU A 60 -17.74 -5.29 4.56
CA GLU A 60 -16.36 -4.91 4.15
C GLU A 60 -16.20 -3.39 3.90
N VAL A 61 -17.28 -2.64 4.03
CA VAL A 61 -17.26 -1.20 3.85
C VAL A 61 -16.54 -0.53 5.02
N GLU A 62 -16.61 -1.00 6.27
CA GLU A 62 -16.05 -0.21 7.38
C GLU A 62 -14.53 -0.33 7.60
N GLU A 63 -13.85 -1.28 6.95
CA GLU A 63 -12.41 -1.47 7.16
C GLU A 63 -11.55 -0.46 6.39
N GLU A 64 -10.87 0.41 7.16
CA GLU A 64 -9.85 1.33 6.67
C GLU A 64 -8.73 0.58 5.95
N MET A 65 -8.25 1.18 4.85
CA MET A 65 -7.22 0.57 4.02
C MET A 65 -5.94 0.37 4.82
N SER A 66 -5.45 -0.86 4.89
CA SER A 66 -4.28 -1.24 5.67
C SER A 66 -3.38 -2.22 4.94
N CYS A 67 -2.08 -2.09 5.16
CA CYS A 67 -1.03 -2.93 4.62
C CYS A 67 -0.51 -3.83 5.74
N VAL A 68 -0.52 -5.14 5.52
CA VAL A 68 0.10 -6.12 6.42
C VAL A 68 1.41 -6.57 5.81
N VAL A 69 2.50 -6.20 6.46
CA VAL A 69 3.85 -6.64 6.11
C VAL A 69 4.17 -7.90 6.89
N THR A 70 4.79 -8.90 6.26
CA THR A 70 5.26 -10.12 6.93
C THR A 70 6.61 -10.52 6.37
N ALA A 71 7.59 -10.81 7.22
CA ALA A 71 8.93 -11.22 6.76
C ALA A 71 9.49 -12.33 7.66
N GLU A 72 10.69 -12.80 7.31
CA GLU A 72 11.44 -13.74 8.16
C GLU A 72 12.04 -13.08 9.40
N ASP A 73 12.40 -11.80 9.29
CA ASP A 73 13.13 -11.04 10.30
C ASP A 73 12.43 -9.71 10.60
N GLU A 74 12.47 -9.27 11.86
CA GLU A 74 11.87 -7.98 12.27
C GLU A 74 12.54 -6.80 11.55
N ALA A 75 13.85 -6.88 11.29
CA ALA A 75 14.57 -5.84 10.53
C ALA A 75 14.02 -5.66 9.11
N LYS A 76 13.58 -6.74 8.45
CA LYS A 76 12.96 -6.68 7.12
C LYS A 76 11.57 -6.05 7.19
N VAL A 77 10.81 -6.37 8.24
CA VAL A 77 9.49 -5.78 8.49
C VAL A 77 9.62 -4.29 8.73
N ASP A 78 10.50 -3.86 9.65
CA ASP A 78 10.76 -2.44 9.95
C ASP A 78 11.16 -1.67 8.68
N LEU A 79 12.10 -2.21 7.90
CA LEU A 79 12.54 -1.60 6.65
C LEU A 79 11.38 -1.39 5.67
N CYS A 80 10.51 -2.39 5.52
CA CYS A 80 9.35 -2.32 4.64
C CYS A 80 8.30 -1.34 5.14
N VAL A 81 8.01 -1.34 6.44
CA VAL A 81 7.09 -0.41 7.09
C VAL A 81 7.58 1.02 6.93
N ARG A 82 8.89 1.26 7.04
CA ARG A 82 9.48 2.59 6.83
C ARG A 82 9.31 3.07 5.40
N LEU A 83 9.55 2.22 4.39
CA LEU A 83 9.33 2.57 2.98
C LEU A 83 7.85 2.87 2.69
N ILE A 84 6.93 2.09 3.25
CA ILE A 84 5.49 2.34 3.10
C ILE A 84 5.11 3.70 3.71
N ASN A 85 5.58 3.99 4.92
CA ASN A 85 5.35 5.28 5.58
C ASN A 85 5.95 6.46 4.79
N GLU A 86 7.13 6.29 4.20
CA GLU A 86 7.76 7.31 3.36
C GLU A 86 6.93 7.62 2.11
N ILE A 87 6.36 6.59 1.45
CA ILE A 87 5.45 6.77 0.31
C ILE A 87 4.19 7.52 0.73
N ILE A 88 3.61 7.19 1.88
CA ILE A 88 2.42 7.87 2.43
C ILE A 88 2.75 9.34 2.76
N ALA A 89 3.87 9.59 3.44
CA ALA A 89 4.31 10.93 3.80
C ALA A 89 4.61 11.78 2.56
N THR A 90 5.20 11.19 1.53
CA THR A 90 5.47 11.84 0.25
C THR A 90 4.16 12.14 -0.49
N ALA A 91 3.25 11.18 -0.57
CA ALA A 91 1.95 11.38 -1.22
C ALA A 91 1.12 12.49 -0.54
N THR A 92 1.17 12.56 0.79
CA THR A 92 0.47 13.59 1.59
C THR A 92 1.17 14.95 1.56
N SER A 93 2.51 15.00 1.44
CA SER A 93 3.27 16.26 1.39
C SER A 93 3.39 16.87 -0.01
N THR A 94 3.44 16.04 -1.05
CA THR A 94 3.51 16.51 -2.45
C THR A 94 2.23 16.10 -3.18
N PRO A 95 1.25 17.01 -3.32
CA PRO A 95 0.06 16.77 -4.14
C PRO A 95 0.36 16.82 -5.65
N GLU A 96 1.63 16.82 -6.07
CA GLU A 96 2.01 16.96 -7.47
C GLU A 96 1.70 15.68 -8.25
N GLN A 97 0.61 15.80 -8.99
CA GLN A 97 0.16 14.98 -10.10
C GLN A 97 1.36 14.47 -10.93
N SER A 98 1.81 13.24 -10.69
CA SER A 98 2.68 12.54 -11.62
C SER A 98 2.21 11.11 -11.78
N ASN A 99 1.08 11.00 -12.47
CA ASN A 99 0.75 9.79 -13.22
C ASN A 99 1.48 9.84 -14.57
N ASP A 100 2.81 9.94 -14.56
CA ASP A 100 3.61 9.75 -15.77
C ASP A 100 4.30 8.39 -15.68
N HIS A 101 3.63 7.36 -16.23
CA HIS A 101 4.28 6.33 -17.04
C HIS A 101 3.20 5.56 -17.81
N ASN A 102 2.52 6.28 -18.70
CA ASN A 102 2.02 5.68 -19.93
C ASN A 102 3.05 6.02 -21.01
N ARG A 103 4.17 5.29 -21.06
CA ARG A 103 5.17 5.47 -22.12
C ARG A 103 5.37 4.17 -22.89
N ASN A 104 4.45 4.03 -23.85
CA ASN A 104 4.51 3.23 -25.08
C ASN A 104 4.70 1.71 -24.92
#